data_AF-A0A5D0JG53-F1
#
_entry.id   AF-A0A5D0JG53-F1
#
_cell.length_a   1.000
_cell.length_b   1.000
_cell.length_c   1.000
_cell.angle_alpha   90.00
_cell.angle_beta   90.00
_cell.angle_gamma   90.00
#
_symmetry.space_group_name_H-M   'P 1'
#
loop_
_entity.id
_entity.type
_entity.pdbx_description
1 polymer ?
#
loop_
_entity_poly.entity_id
_entity_poly.type
_entity_poly.pdbx_seq_one_letter_code
_entity_poly.pdbx_strand_id
1 'polypeptide(L)' 'QPKPKKMRINVNGKLGFGVTPKDVALYIISKQTTSGATGYFVEYAGDVFEDMTMEGRMTVCNLSIEMGARG' A
#
# COMPACT_ATOMS: atom_id res chain seq x y z
N GLN A 1 11.33 -19.77 2.73
CA GLN A 1 9.99 -19.61 2.11
C GLN A 1 10.16 -19.56 0.59
N PRO A 2 9.20 -20.05 -0.20
CA PRO A 2 9.22 -19.83 -1.66
C PRO A 2 9.26 -18.33 -1.95
N LYS A 3 9.97 -17.95 -3.03
CA LYS A 3 10.15 -16.54 -3.41
C LYS A 3 8.79 -15.85 -3.58
N PRO A 4 8.50 -14.76 -2.86
CA PRO A 4 7.24 -14.03 -3.02
C PRO A 4 7.07 -13.56 -4.46
N LYS A 5 5.83 -13.60 -4.96
CA LYS A 5 5.48 -12.98 -6.25
C LYS A 5 5.47 -11.46 -6.08
N LYS A 6 5.57 -10.71 -7.17
CA LYS A 6 5.46 -9.24 -7.12
C LYS A 6 4.03 -8.82 -7.38
N MET A 7 3.51 -7.91 -6.58
CA MET A 7 2.23 -7.24 -6.76
C MET A 7 2.49 -5.74 -6.82
N ARG A 8 1.92 -5.04 -7.79
CA ARG A 8 2.02 -3.57 -7.87
C ARG A 8 0.65 -2.94 -7.67
N ILE A 9 0.58 -1.98 -6.77
CA ILE A 9 -0.61 -1.17 -6.50
C ILE A 9 -0.35 0.24 -7.00
N ASN A 10 -1.11 0.63 -8.02
CA ASN A 10 -1.02 1.97 -8.61
C ASN A 10 -2.12 2.86 -8.03
N VAL A 11 -1.75 3.99 -7.45
CA VAL A 11 -2.68 5.01 -6.94
C VAL A 11 -2.31 6.36 -7.53
N ASN A 12 -3.18 6.88 -8.39
CA ASN A 12 -2.97 8.12 -9.14
C ASN A 12 -3.99 9.18 -8.74
N GLY A 13 -3.68 10.45 -9.02
CA GLY A 13 -4.48 11.60 -8.63
C GLY A 13 -3.94 12.31 -7.39
N LYS A 14 -4.78 13.11 -6.73
CA LYS A 14 -4.41 13.92 -5.57
C LYS A 14 -5.25 13.56 -4.37
N LEU A 15 -4.62 13.54 -3.20
CA LEU A 15 -5.32 13.36 -1.94
C LEU A 15 -6.23 14.56 -1.66
N GLY A 16 -7.46 14.28 -1.23
CA GLY A 16 -8.40 15.31 -0.80
C GLY A 16 -7.94 16.02 0.47
N PHE A 17 -8.55 17.15 0.79
CA PHE A 17 -8.26 17.88 2.03
C PHE A 17 -8.48 16.98 3.26
N GLY A 18 -7.48 16.91 4.13
CA GLY A 18 -7.52 16.10 5.35
C GLY A 18 -7.28 14.60 5.16
N VAL A 19 -7.09 14.12 3.92
CA VAL A 19 -6.77 12.70 3.67
C VAL A 19 -5.30 12.45 3.99
N THR A 20 -5.05 11.43 4.82
CA THR A 20 -3.72 11.06 5.30
C THR A 20 -3.20 9.81 4.59
N PRO A 21 -1.88 9.53 4.67
CA PRO A 21 -1.32 8.26 4.19
C PRO A 21 -1.97 7.02 4.82
N LYS A 22 -2.42 7.12 6.08
CA LYS A 22 -3.13 6.03 6.76
C LYS A 22 -4.46 5.71 6.07
N ASP A 23 -5.20 6.73 5.63
CA ASP A 23 -6.47 6.53 4.93
C ASP A 23 -6.27 5.83 3.59
N VAL A 24 -5.18 6.16 2.89
CA VAL A 24 -4.79 5.47 1.64
C VAL A 24 -4.50 3.99 1.90
N ALA A 25 -3.74 3.67 2.95
CA ALA A 25 -3.45 2.28 3.31
C ALA A 25 -4.73 1.50 3.66
N LEU A 26 -5.61 2.07 4.49
CA LEU A 26 -6.89 1.45 4.86
C LEU A 26 -7.79 1.25 3.64
N TYR A 27 -7.81 2.21 2.71
CA TYR A 27 -8.53 2.06 1.45
C TYR A 27 -7.97 0.89 0.62
N ILE A 28 -6.65 0.78 0.48
CA ILE A 28 -6.01 -0.34 -0.24
C ILE A 28 -6.38 -1.69 0.40
N ILE A 29 -6.27 -1.80 1.72
CA ILE A 29 -6.62 -3.03 2.46
C ILE A 29 -8.10 -3.37 2.23
N SER A 30 -9.00 -2.38 2.25
CA SER A 30 -10.43 -2.59 1.99
C SER A 30 -10.73 -3.15 0.60
N LYS A 31 -9.88 -2.83 -0.39
CA LYS A 31 -10.03 -3.32 -1.77
C LYS A 31 -9.42 -4.70 -1.97
N GLN A 32 -8.30 -4.98 -1.30
CA GLN A 32 -7.55 -6.21 -1.53
C GLN A 32 -7.98 -7.37 -0.63
N THR A 33 -8.72 -7.08 0.46
CA THR A 33 -9.11 -8.00 1.54
C THR A 33 -7.92 -8.43 2.41
N THR A 34 -8.20 -8.99 3.58
CA THR A 34 -7.21 -9.35 4.62
C THR A 34 -6.19 -10.41 4.19
N SER A 35 -6.40 -11.11 3.08
CA SER A 35 -5.44 -12.10 2.54
C SER A 35 -5.05 -11.82 1.08
N GLY A 36 -5.36 -10.63 0.58
CA GLY A 36 -5.17 -10.29 -0.84
C GLY A 36 -3.73 -10.26 -1.30
N ALA A 37 -2.78 -10.02 -0.40
CA ALA A 37 -1.35 -9.93 -0.71
C ALA A 37 -0.53 -11.08 -0.11
N THR A 38 -1.17 -12.16 0.37
CA THR A 38 -0.47 -13.33 0.91
C THR A 38 0.45 -13.95 -0.15
N GLY A 39 1.75 -14.05 0.17
CA GLY A 39 2.77 -14.57 -0.75
C GLY A 39 3.25 -13.56 -1.81
N TYR A 40 2.90 -12.28 -1.65
CA TYR A 40 3.36 -11.20 -2.52
C TYR A 40 4.25 -10.20 -1.78
N PHE A 41 5.26 -9.71 -2.51
CA PHE A 41 5.96 -8.46 -2.24
C PHE A 41 5.19 -7.33 -2.94
N VAL A 42 4.69 -6.36 -2.17
CA VAL A 42 3.86 -5.27 -2.69
C VAL A 42 4.71 -4.05 -3.01
N GLU A 43 4.59 -3.57 -4.24
CA GLU A 43 5.16 -2.32 -4.73
C GLU A 43 4.06 -1.27 -4.83
N TYR A 44 4.29 -0.09 -4.25
CA TYR A 44 3.40 1.06 -4.36
C TYR A 44 3.93 2.04 -5.40
N ALA A 45 3.07 2.47 -6.32
CA ALA A 45 3.43 3.39 -7.40
C ALA A 45 2.28 4.36 -7.75
N GLY A 46 2.60 5.45 -8.42
CA GLY A 46 1.64 6.46 -8.86
C GLY A 46 1.76 7.80 -8.12
N ASP A 47 1.12 8.82 -8.68
CA ASP A 47 1.26 10.23 -8.31
C ASP A 47 1.08 10.47 -6.80
N VAL A 48 0.13 9.75 -6.18
CA VAL A 48 -0.18 9.87 -4.76
C VAL A 48 1.03 9.50 -3.89
N PHE A 49 1.78 8.47 -4.26
CA PHE A 49 2.97 8.07 -3.51
C PHE A 49 4.18 8.93 -3.84
N GLU A 50 4.27 9.44 -5.08
CA GLU A 50 5.30 10.38 -5.49
C GLU A 50 5.19 11.70 -4.70
N ASP A 51 3.97 12.20 -4.52
CA ASP A 51 3.66 13.42 -3.74
C ASP A 51 3.72 13.20 -2.22
N MET A 52 3.76 11.96 -1.73
CA MET A 52 3.88 11.65 -0.30
C MET A 52 5.30 11.86 0.24
N THR A 53 5.37 12.32 1.49
CA THR A 53 6.61 12.31 2.27
C THR A 53 7.08 10.88 2.54
N MET A 54 8.37 10.72 2.86
CA MET A 54 8.93 9.42 3.23
C MET A 54 8.23 8.80 4.45
N GLU A 55 7.84 9.61 5.43
CA GLU A 55 7.08 9.16 6.60
C GLU A 55 5.69 8.62 6.19
N GLY A 56 5.03 9.30 5.25
CA GLY A 56 3.77 8.83 4.69
C GLY A 56 3.93 7.50 3.96
N ARG A 57 4.99 7.36 3.15
CA ARG A 57 5.32 6.10 2.47
C ARG A 57 5.57 4.96 3.46
N MET A 58 6.33 5.22 4.54
CA MET A 58 6.56 4.24 5.60
C MET A 58 5.27 3.82 6.31
N THR A 59 4.34 4.76 6.53
CA THR A 59 3.01 4.46 7.10
C THR A 59 2.25 3.46 6.24
N VAL A 60 2.26 3.63 4.92
CA VAL A 60 1.58 2.70 4.00
C VAL A 60 2.27 1.34 3.96
N CYS A 61 3.61 1.30 3.91
CA CYS A 61 4.37 0.06 3.95
C CYS A 61 4.13 -0.73 5.24
N ASN A 62 4.11 -0.07 6.40
CA ASN A 62 3.86 -0.71 7.68
C ASN A 62 2.50 -1.42 7.72
N LEU A 63 1.48 -0.82 7.10
CA LEU A 63 0.13 -1.36 7.05
C LEU A 63 -0.08 -2.44 5.97
N SER A 64 0.98 -2.86 5.28
CA SER A 64 0.89 -3.89 4.24
C SER A 64 0.73 -5.30 4.83
N ILE A 65 1.13 -5.50 6.09
CA ILE A 65 1.04 -6.80 6.76
C ILE A 65 -0.41 -7.20 7.05
N GLU A 66 -1.31 -6.23 7.21
CA GLU A 66 -2.75 -6.39 7.46
C GLU A 66 -3.51 -6.97 6.26
N MET A 67 -2.94 -6.89 5.06
CA MET A 67 -3.44 -7.58 3.85
C MET A 67 -2.67 -8.88 3.53
N GLY A 68 -1.79 -9.33 4.44
CA GLY A 68 -1.02 -10.56 4.32
C GLY A 68 0.27 -10.44 3.52
N ALA A 69 0.66 -9.23 3.07
CA ALA A 69 1.92 -9.04 2.37
C ALA A 69 3.10 -9.40 3.28
N ARG A 70 4.05 -10.16 2.74
CA ARG A 70 5.28 -10.55 3.44
C ARG A 70 6.47 -10.47 2.49
N GLY A 71 7.49 -9.75 2.92
CA GLY A 71 8.73 -9.47 2.21
C GLY A 71 9.86 -9.25 3.19
#